data_AF-A0A2X2T684-F1
#
_entry.id   AF-A0A2X2T684-F1
#
_cell.length_a   1.000
_cell.length_b   1.000
_cell.length_c   1.000
_cell.angle_alpha   90.00
_cell.angle_beta   90.00
_cell.angle_gamma   90.00
#
_symmetry.space_group_name_H-M   'P 1'
#
loop_
_entity.id
_entity.type
_entity.pdbx_description
1 polymer ?
#
loop_
_entity_poly.entity_id
_entity_poly.type
_entity_poly.pdbx_seq_one_letter_code
_entity_poly.pdbx_strand_id
1 'polypeptide(L)'
;MTNAIAAGDLTQTPELRKKDSSSILASLSHMQNALRQLVLEVRQNAEGVASASAEIAKGSSSLSARTENQAAALQQTSAAMDQVASTVRNNAESAQYASKLASSAASEVAQGE
;
A
#
# COMPACT_ATOMS: atom_id res chain seq x y z
N MET A 1 -38.85 -11.89 28.00
CA MET A 1 -38.65 -11.24 26.69
C MET A 1 -37.87 -9.93 26.80
N THR A 2 -38.33 -8.94 27.58
CA THR A 2 -37.61 -7.65 27.73
C THR A 2 -36.17 -7.82 28.24
N ASN A 3 -35.96 -8.69 29.22
CA ASN A 3 -34.61 -9.02 29.71
C ASN A 3 -33.74 -9.73 28.65
N ALA A 4 -34.33 -10.54 27.76
CA ALA A 4 -33.61 -11.22 26.69
C ALA A 4 -33.13 -10.21 25.62
N ILE A 5 -34.02 -9.30 25.21
CA ILE A 5 -33.67 -8.20 24.30
C ILE A 5 -32.59 -7.30 24.91
N ALA A 6 -32.71 -6.97 26.19
CA ALA A 6 -31.69 -6.18 26.91
C ALA A 6 -30.33 -6.89 26.99
N ALA A 7 -30.32 -8.23 27.02
CA ALA A 7 -29.12 -9.05 26.94
C ALA A 7 -28.63 -9.31 25.50
N GLY A 8 -29.31 -8.77 24.48
CA GLY A 8 -28.97 -8.97 23.06
C GLY A 8 -29.49 -10.25 22.44
N ASP A 9 -30.28 -11.06 23.17
CA ASP A 9 -30.98 -12.22 22.62
C ASP A 9 -32.24 -11.78 21.86
N LEU A 10 -32.09 -11.65 20.54
CA LEU A 10 -33.16 -11.30 19.60
C LEU A 10 -33.80 -12.54 18.94
N THR A 11 -33.55 -13.75 19.45
CA THR A 11 -34.06 -15.01 18.87
C THR A 11 -35.45 -15.39 19.39
N GLN A 12 -35.85 -14.84 20.54
CA GLN A 12 -37.13 -15.11 21.20
C GLN A 12 -38.30 -14.49 20.43
N THR A 13 -39.22 -15.29 19.89
CA THR A 13 -40.42 -14.76 19.23
C THR A 13 -41.61 -14.73 20.19
N PRO A 14 -42.25 -13.58 20.44
CA PRO A 14 -43.44 -13.54 21.28
C PRO A 14 -44.65 -14.17 20.59
N GLU A 15 -45.43 -14.96 21.33
CA GLU A 15 -46.75 -15.41 20.88
C GLU A 15 -47.76 -14.26 20.96
N LEU A 16 -48.14 -13.73 19.79
CA LEU A 16 -49.16 -12.70 19.68
C LEU A 16 -50.55 -13.33 19.56
N ARG A 17 -51.55 -12.71 20.19
CA ARG A 17 -52.95 -13.09 19.97
C ARG A 17 -53.34 -12.81 18.52
N LYS A 18 -54.30 -13.57 18.00
CA LYS A 18 -54.79 -13.40 16.62
C LYS A 18 -55.30 -11.96 16.42
N LYS A 19 -54.75 -11.27 15.42
CA LYS A 19 -55.03 -9.84 15.09
C LYS A 19 -54.57 -8.82 16.15
N ASP A 20 -53.66 -9.18 17.05
CA ASP A 20 -53.09 -8.21 18.00
C ASP A 20 -51.91 -7.46 17.35
N SER A 21 -52.18 -6.21 16.94
CA SER A 21 -51.20 -5.32 16.30
C SER A 21 -50.89 -4.05 17.09
N SER A 22 -51.64 -3.77 18.16
CA SER A 22 -51.54 -2.53 18.94
C SER A 22 -51.11 -2.73 20.38
N SER A 23 -51.02 -3.98 20.86
CA SER A 23 -50.52 -4.22 22.21
C SER A 23 -49.04 -3.86 22.34
N ILE A 24 -48.63 -3.60 23.57
CA ILE A 24 -47.22 -3.43 23.94
C ILE A 24 -46.38 -4.62 23.45
N LEU A 25 -46.94 -5.84 23.48
CA LEU A 25 -46.26 -7.04 23.01
C LEU A 25 -46.04 -7.00 21.48
N ALA A 26 -47.03 -6.52 20.71
CA ALA A 26 -46.87 -6.30 19.28
C ALA A 26 -45.79 -5.24 18.97
N SER A 27 -45.78 -4.12 19.70
CA SER A 27 -44.73 -3.09 19.57
C SER A 27 -43.34 -3.60 19.93
N LEU A 28 -43.21 -4.41 20.99
CA LEU A 28 -41.95 -5.06 21.37
C LEU A 28 -41.46 -6.06 20.30
N SER A 29 -42.38 -6.80 19.69
CA SER A 29 -42.07 -7.70 18.55
C SER A 29 -41.53 -6.91 17.36
N HIS A 30 -42.14 -5.78 17.01
CA HIS A 30 -41.63 -4.90 15.95
C HIS A 30 -40.26 -4.32 16.29
N MET A 31 -40.06 -3.83 17.52
CA MET A 31 -38.77 -3.31 17.98
C MET A 31 -37.67 -4.37 17.90
N GLN A 32 -37.95 -5.59 18.36
CA GLN A 32 -37.00 -6.70 18.29
C GLN A 32 -36.63 -7.03 16.83
N ASN A 33 -37.63 -7.08 15.93
CA ASN A 33 -37.37 -7.33 14.52
C ASN A 33 -36.52 -6.23 13.89
N ALA A 34 -36.78 -4.96 14.18
CA ALA A 34 -35.98 -3.83 13.70
C ALA A 34 -34.54 -3.90 14.24
N LEU A 35 -34.36 -4.20 15.53
CA LEU A 35 -33.03 -4.41 16.12
C LEU A 35 -32.29 -5.57 15.46
N ARG A 36 -32.98 -6.67 15.16
CA ARG A 36 -32.38 -7.82 14.49
C ARG A 36 -31.89 -7.45 13.09
N GLN A 37 -32.68 -6.69 12.33
CA GLN A 37 -32.28 -6.20 11.02
C GLN A 37 -31.07 -5.26 11.12
N LEU A 38 -31.09 -4.32 12.08
CA LEU A 38 -29.97 -3.40 12.31
C LEU A 38 -28.67 -4.17 12.65
N VAL A 39 -28.74 -5.16 13.53
CA VAL A 39 -27.57 -5.98 13.90
C VAL A 39 -27.05 -6.78 12.70
N LEU A 40 -27.94 -7.31 11.86
CA LEU A 40 -27.55 -8.00 10.63
C LEU A 40 -26.84 -7.06 9.65
N GLU A 41 -27.38 -5.85 9.46
CA GLU A 41 -26.78 -4.82 8.59
C GLU A 41 -25.40 -4.39 9.11
N VAL A 42 -25.27 -4.15 10.41
CA VAL A 42 -23.98 -3.83 11.05
C VAL A 42 -22.97 -4.97 10.85
N ARG A 43 -23.40 -6.23 10.99
CA ARG A 43 -22.53 -7.39 10.77
C ARG A 43 -22.06 -7.46 9.32
N GLN A 44 -22.96 -7.29 8.36
CA GLN A 44 -22.62 -7.28 6.93
C GLN A 44 -21.64 -6.15 6.59
N ASN A 45 -21.85 -4.95 7.14
CA ASN A 45 -20.94 -3.83 6.94
C ASN A 45 -19.56 -4.11 7.56
N ALA A 46 -19.50 -4.73 8.75
CA ALA A 46 -18.24 -5.12 9.37
C ALA A 46 -17.49 -6.18 8.56
N GLU A 47 -18.19 -7.18 8.01
CA GLU A 47 -17.63 -8.16 7.08
C GLU A 47 -17.06 -7.48 5.82
N GLY A 48 -17.78 -6.50 5.26
CA GLY A 48 -17.33 -5.69 4.13
C GLY A 48 -16.06 -4.88 4.45
N VAL A 49 -16.02 -4.21 5.60
CA VAL A 49 -14.84 -3.46 6.06
C VAL A 49 -13.64 -4.38 6.28
N ALA A 50 -13.84 -5.56 6.87
CA ALA A 50 -12.78 -6.56 7.06
C ALA A 50 -12.21 -7.03 5.71
N SER A 51 -13.06 -7.31 4.72
CA SER A 51 -12.65 -7.69 3.37
C SER A 51 -11.85 -6.58 2.69
N ALA A 52 -12.36 -5.34 2.71
CA ALA A 52 -11.67 -4.19 2.12
C ALA A 52 -10.31 -3.93 2.79
N SER A 53 -10.23 -4.08 4.11
CA SER A 53 -8.97 -3.94 4.85
C SER A 53 -7.94 -4.99 4.47
N ALA A 54 -8.36 -6.24 4.26
CA ALA A 54 -7.48 -7.31 3.79
C ALA A 54 -6.95 -7.05 2.37
N GLU A 55 -7.78 -6.49 1.48
CA GLU A 55 -7.37 -6.09 0.14
C GLU A 55 -6.36 -4.92 0.18
N ILE A 56 -6.60 -3.92 1.03
CA ILE A 56 -5.65 -2.81 1.27
C ILE A 56 -4.31 -3.34 1.78
N ALA A 57 -4.32 -4.26 2.76
CA ALA A 57 -3.10 -4.83 3.31
C ALA A 57 -2.29 -5.59 2.24
N LYS A 58 -2.96 -6.37 1.39
CA LYS A 58 -2.35 -7.05 0.25
C LYS A 58 -1.77 -6.05 -0.76
N GLY A 59 -2.51 -5.00 -1.09
CA GLY A 59 -2.06 -3.93 -1.97
C GLY A 59 -0.84 -3.19 -1.43
N SER A 60 -0.85 -2.87 -0.13
CA SER A 60 0.27 -2.22 0.57
C SER A 60 1.54 -3.09 0.55
N SER A 61 1.41 -4.39 0.82
CA SER A 61 2.54 -5.33 0.72
C SER A 61 3.12 -5.39 -0.69
N SER A 62 2.27 -5.48 -1.73
CA SER A 62 2.74 -5.46 -3.12
C SER A 62 3.41 -4.14 -3.50
N LEU A 63 2.89 -3.00 -3.02
CA LEU A 63 3.50 -1.70 -3.24
C LEU A 63 4.86 -1.59 -2.55
N SER A 64 4.99 -2.04 -1.29
CA SER A 64 6.28 -2.08 -0.57
C SER A 64 7.33 -2.87 -1.35
N ALA A 65 6.98 -4.07 -1.82
CA ALA A 65 7.89 -4.89 -2.62
C ALA A 65 8.32 -4.21 -3.92
N ARG A 66 7.42 -3.48 -4.59
CA ARG A 66 7.75 -2.70 -5.78
C ARG A 66 8.66 -1.51 -5.45
N THR A 67 8.42 -0.82 -4.33
CA THR A 67 9.26 0.28 -3.86
C THR A 67 10.66 -0.21 -3.49
N GLU A 68 10.79 -1.35 -2.82
CA GLU A 68 12.08 -1.98 -2.50
C GLU A 68 12.85 -2.36 -3.77
N ASN A 69 12.18 -2.99 -4.74
CA ASN A 69 12.79 -3.29 -6.05
C ASN A 69 13.25 -2.04 -6.79
N GLN A 70 12.45 -0.97 -6.74
CA GLN A 70 12.80 0.30 -7.38
C GLN A 70 13.98 0.97 -6.68
N ALA A 71 14.04 0.95 -5.35
CA ALA A 71 15.18 1.44 -4.59
C ALA A 71 16.46 0.67 -4.93
N ALA A 72 16.38 -0.66 -5.05
CA ALA A 72 17.51 -1.49 -5.48
C ALA A 72 17.98 -1.14 -6.90
N ALA A 73 17.05 -0.95 -7.84
CA ALA A 73 17.37 -0.54 -9.21
C ALA A 73 18.03 0.86 -9.27
N LEU A 74 17.57 1.80 -8.44
CA LEU A 74 18.20 3.12 -8.31
C LEU A 74 19.62 3.01 -7.73
N GLN A 75 19.84 2.14 -6.75
CA GLN A 75 21.17 1.90 -6.19
C GLN A 75 22.13 1.30 -7.23
N GLN A 76 21.67 0.35 -8.04
CA GLN A 76 22.45 -0.19 -9.16
C GLN A 76 22.75 0.89 -10.21
N THR A 77 21.78 1.75 -10.53
CA THR A 77 21.97 2.86 -11.47
C THR A 77 23.02 3.84 -10.95
N SER A 78 22.99 4.18 -9.65
CA SER A 78 23.99 5.04 -9.02
C SER A 78 25.39 4.43 -9.13
N ALA A 79 25.55 3.15 -8.80
CA ALA A 79 26.83 2.46 -8.91
C ALA A 79 27.34 2.42 -10.37
N ALA A 80 26.44 2.24 -11.33
CA ALA A 80 26.79 2.33 -12.75
C ALA A 80 27.24 3.75 -13.14
N MET A 81 26.60 4.79 -12.61
CA MET A 81 27.02 6.17 -12.83
C MET A 81 28.39 6.48 -12.21
N ASP A 82 28.70 5.93 -11.04
CA ASP A 82 30.04 6.06 -10.43
C ASP A 82 31.12 5.43 -11.31
N GLN A 83 30.84 4.26 -11.88
CA GLN A 83 31.75 3.61 -12.83
C GLN A 83 31.92 4.46 -14.11
N VAL A 84 30.83 4.98 -14.67
CA VAL A 84 30.88 5.86 -15.85
C VAL A 84 31.69 7.11 -15.54
N ALA A 85 31.48 7.75 -14.39
CA ALA A 85 32.24 8.92 -13.97
C ALA A 85 33.75 8.61 -13.86
N SER A 86 34.11 7.45 -13.29
CA SER A 86 35.50 7.00 -13.24
C SER A 86 36.09 6.79 -14.64
N THR A 87 35.35 6.18 -15.57
CA THR A 87 35.81 5.99 -16.95
C THR A 87 36.01 7.33 -17.66
N VAL A 88 35.09 8.28 -17.49
CA VAL A 88 35.20 9.63 -18.06
C VAL A 88 36.43 10.35 -17.52
N ARG A 89 36.72 10.22 -16.21
CA ARG A 89 37.92 10.81 -15.60
C ARG A 89 39.20 10.22 -16.19
N ASN A 90 39.29 8.90 -16.31
CA ASN A 90 40.45 8.22 -16.91
C ASN A 90 40.67 8.65 -18.37
N ASN A 91 39.58 8.81 -19.14
CA ASN A 91 39.65 9.30 -20.51
C ASN A 91 40.19 10.74 -20.58
N ALA A 92 39.74 11.62 -19.68
CA ALA A 92 40.24 13.00 -19.60
C ALA A 92 41.74 13.06 -19.25
N GLU A 93 42.20 12.26 -18.28
CA GLU A 93 43.61 12.17 -17.90
C GLU A 93 44.45 11.63 -19.06
N SER A 94 43.97 10.59 -19.76
CA SER A 94 44.64 10.02 -20.94
C SER A 94 44.76 11.03 -22.09
N ALA A 95 43.71 11.80 -22.36
CA ALA A 95 43.73 12.85 -23.37
C ALA A 95 44.72 13.98 -23.01
N GLN A 96 44.79 14.36 -21.73
CA GLN A 96 45.75 15.35 -21.26
C GLN A 96 47.19 14.84 -21.39
N TYR A 97 47.46 13.58 -21.07
CA TYR A 97 48.77 12.96 -21.24
C TYR A 97 49.19 12.92 -22.72
N ALA A 98 48.29 12.48 -23.61
CA ALA A 98 48.54 12.47 -25.05
C ALA A 98 48.83 13.87 -25.61
N SER A 99 48.09 14.89 -25.15
CA SER A 99 48.31 16.27 -25.54
C SER A 99 49.69 16.78 -25.11
N LYS A 100 50.13 16.47 -23.87
CA LYS A 100 51.47 16.82 -23.39
C LYS A 100 52.56 16.13 -24.22
N LEU A 101 52.41 14.83 -24.48
CA LEU A 101 53.38 14.06 -25.26
C LEU A 101 53.53 14.60 -26.68
N ALA A 102 52.41 14.93 -27.35
CA ALA A 102 52.43 15.54 -28.66
C ALA A 102 53.12 16.92 -28.66
N SER A 103 52.88 17.73 -27.63
CA SER A 103 53.55 19.03 -27.47
C SER A 103 55.05 18.88 -27.24
N SER A 104 55.49 17.91 -26.44
CA SER A 104 56.91 17.65 -26.21
C SER A 104 57.60 17.19 -27.50
N ALA A 105 57.00 16.24 -28.23
CA ALA A 105 57.53 15.78 -29.52
C ALA A 105 57.65 16.91 -30.55
N ALA A 106 56.64 17.79 -30.63
CA ALA A 106 56.70 18.97 -31.50
C ALA A 106 57.83 19.93 -31.11
N SER A 107 58.08 20.12 -29.81
CA SER A 107 59.18 20.96 -29.32
C SER A 107 60.56 20.36 -29.63
N GLU A 108 60.72 19.03 -29.55
CA GLU A 108 61.97 18.36 -29.90
C GLU A 108 62.28 18.51 -31.39
N VAL A 109 61.28 18.32 -32.26
CA VAL A 109 61.43 18.55 -33.70
C VAL A 109 61.82 19.99 -34.01
N ALA A 110 61.21 20.97 -33.33
CA ALA A 110 61.52 22.40 -33.53
C ALA A 110 62.92 22.82 -33.06
N GLN A 111 63.58 22.04 -32.18
CA GLN A 111 64.94 22.32 -31.70
C GLN A 111 66.02 21.52 -32.46
N GLY A 112 65.61 20.54 -33.28
CA GLY A 112 66.50 19.66 -34.04
C GLY A 112 66.83 20.13 -35.46
N GLU A 113 66.40 21.34 -35.84
CA GLU A 113 66.81 22.08 -37.05
C GLU A 113 67.75 23.23 -36.69
#